data_AF-A0A357TA45-F1
#
_entry.id   AF-A0A357TA45-F1
#
_cell.length_a   1.000
_cell.length_b   1.000
_cell.length_c   1.000
_cell.angle_alpha   90.00
_cell.angle_beta   90.00
_cell.angle_gamma   90.00
#
_symmetry.space_group_name_H-M   'P 1'
#
loop_
_entity.id
_entity.type
_entity.pdbx_description
1 polymer ?
#
loop_
_entity_poly.entity_id
_entity_poly.type
_entity_poly.pdbx_seq_one_letter_code
_entity_poly.pdbx_strand_id
1 'polypeptide(L)' 'KIREMRNEAISPEHINNSPETAPSKRLESLIPNYAKVKNGTLLSKSIGIDILMQECQHFARWVEKIKSI' A
#
# COMPACT_ATOMS: atom_id res chain seq x y z
N LYS A 1 -12.70 10.74 2.17
CA LYS A 1 -12.78 9.32 1.73
C LYS A 1 -11.46 8.54 1.80
N ILE A 2 -10.44 8.78 0.97
CA ILE A 2 -9.18 7.97 1.05
C ILE A 2 -8.49 8.10 2.42
N ARG A 3 -8.42 9.33 2.97
CA ARG A 3 -7.88 9.58 4.31
C ARG A 3 -8.69 8.93 5.42
N GLU A 4 -10.02 8.95 5.34
CA GLU A 4 -10.90 8.25 6.29
C GLU A 4 -10.60 6.75 6.32
N MET A 5 -10.57 6.09 5.15
CA MET A 5 -10.26 4.65 5.06
C MET A 5 -8.87 4.32 5.62
N ARG A 6 -7.89 5.22 5.47
CA ARG A 6 -6.56 5.05 6.08
C ARG A 6 -6.60 5.16 7.60
N ASN A 7 -7.37 6.11 8.13
CA ASN A 7 -7.48 6.39 9.56
C ASN A 7 -8.27 5.31 10.31
N GLU A 8 -9.18 4.62 9.63
CA GLU A 8 -9.93 3.48 10.19
C GLU A 8 -9.08 2.20 10.33
N ALA A 9 -7.91 2.15 9.69
CA ALA A 9 -7.03 0.99 9.70
C ALA A 9 -5.78 1.23 10.56
N ILE A 10 -5.43 0.21 11.36
CA ILE A 10 -4.24 0.22 12.23
C ILE A 10 -2.96 0.52 11.45
N SER A 11 -2.79 -0.11 10.27
CA SER A 11 -1.66 0.15 9.36
C SER A 11 -2.12 0.03 7.90
N PRO A 12 -1.31 0.47 6.91
CA PRO A 12 -1.66 0.33 5.50
C PRO A 12 -1.84 -1.15 5.10
N GLU A 13 -1.12 -2.05 5.78
CA GLU A 13 -1.22 -3.50 5.57
C GLU A 13 -2.60 -4.05 5.94
N HIS A 14 -3.31 -3.40 6.86
CA HIS A 14 -4.66 -3.80 7.27
C HIS A 14 -5.76 -3.32 6.31
N ILE A 15 -5.41 -2.53 5.27
CA ILE A 15 -6.37 -2.06 4.27
C ILE A 15 -6.58 -3.14 3.19
N ASN A 16 -6.58 -4.44 3.55
CA ASN A 16 -6.65 -5.56 2.61
C ASN A 16 -7.66 -6.63 3.05
N ASN A 17 -8.94 -6.24 3.12
CA ASN A 17 -9.98 -7.04 3.77
C ASN A 17 -10.56 -8.16 2.88
N SER A 18 -10.63 -7.95 1.57
CA SER A 18 -11.10 -8.94 0.60
C SER A 18 -10.60 -8.63 -0.82
N PRO A 19 -10.64 -9.58 -1.78
CA PRO A 19 -10.26 -9.32 -3.16
C PRO A 19 -11.06 -8.19 -3.82
N GLU A 20 -12.36 -8.10 -3.50
CA GLU A 20 -13.27 -7.07 -4.02
C GLU A 20 -13.04 -5.71 -3.37
N THR A 21 -12.56 -5.69 -2.12
CA THR A 21 -12.27 -4.46 -1.37
C THR A 21 -10.77 -4.17 -1.24
N ALA A 22 -9.92 -4.81 -2.02
CA ALA A 22 -8.48 -4.58 -1.97
C ALA A 22 -8.14 -3.09 -2.21
N PRO A 23 -6.98 -2.58 -1.72
CA PRO A 23 -6.61 -1.16 -1.87
C PRO A 23 -6.73 -0.67 -3.31
N SER A 24 -6.29 -1.47 -4.28
CA SER A 24 -6.35 -1.09 -5.70
C SER A 24 -7.77 -0.95 -6.23
N LYS A 25 -8.74 -1.75 -5.73
CA LYS A 25 -10.16 -1.67 -6.14
C LYS A 25 -10.86 -0.46 -5.52
N ARG A 26 -10.49 -0.10 -4.29
CA ARG A 26 -10.92 1.15 -3.67
C ARG A 26 -10.39 2.38 -4.43
N LEU A 27 -9.13 2.35 -4.86
CA LEU A 27 -8.55 3.45 -5.64
C LEU A 27 -9.15 3.55 -7.04
N GLU A 28 -9.35 2.40 -7.71
CA GLU A 28 -9.99 2.32 -9.03
C GLU A 28 -11.41 2.90 -9.04
N SER A 29 -12.18 2.68 -7.97
CA SER A 29 -13.54 3.24 -7.85
C SER A 29 -13.59 4.72 -7.46
N LEU A 30 -12.52 5.26 -6.86
CA LEU A 30 -12.51 6.63 -6.32
C LEU A 30 -11.74 7.63 -7.19
N ILE A 31 -10.78 7.17 -7.99
CA ILE A 31 -9.88 8.02 -8.77
C ILE A 31 -10.12 7.72 -10.25
N PRO A 32 -10.72 8.66 -11.01
CA PRO A 32 -10.85 8.53 -12.45
C PRO A 32 -9.50 8.28 -13.11
N ASN A 33 -9.44 7.34 -14.05
CA ASN A 33 -8.22 6.95 -14.79
C ASN A 33 -7.09 6.38 -13.92
N TYR A 34 -7.38 5.84 -12.74
CA TYR A 34 -6.39 5.15 -11.93
C TYR A 34 -5.88 3.88 -12.63
N ALA A 35 -4.58 3.84 -12.94
CA ALA A 35 -3.93 2.68 -13.51
C ALA A 35 -3.04 2.01 -12.46
N LYS A 36 -3.52 0.90 -11.87
CA LYS A 36 -2.88 0.20 -10.75
C LYS A 36 -1.36 0.03 -10.91
N VAL A 37 -0.91 -0.46 -12.07
CA VAL A 37 0.51 -0.74 -12.32
C VAL A 37 1.31 0.57 -12.42
N LYS A 38 0.90 1.48 -13.32
CA LYS A 38 1.62 2.73 -13.56
C LYS A 38 1.65 3.63 -12.33
N ASN A 39 0.48 3.91 -11.76
CA ASN A 39 0.37 4.76 -10.58
C ASN A 39 1.02 4.12 -9.35
N GLY A 40 0.85 2.81 -9.15
CA GLY A 40 1.49 2.08 -8.06
C GLY A 40 3.01 2.18 -8.09
N THR A 41 3.63 1.93 -9.25
CA THR A 41 5.09 2.02 -9.41
C THR A 41 5.61 3.44 -9.15
N LEU A 42 4.93 4.46 -9.68
CA LEU A 42 5.33 5.87 -9.47
C LEU A 42 5.22 6.27 -7.99
N LEU A 43 4.14 5.85 -7.31
CA LEU A 43 3.91 6.12 -5.89
C LEU A 43 4.96 5.42 -5.03
N SER A 44 5.19 4.12 -5.22
CA SER A 44 6.20 3.39 -4.45
C SER A 44 7.60 3.98 -4.63
N LYS A 45 7.95 4.41 -5.85
CA LYS A 45 9.20 5.10 -6.12
C LYS A 45 9.30 6.46 -5.42
N SER A 46 8.19 7.22 -5.40
CA SER A 46 8.15 8.54 -4.77
C SER A 46 8.15 8.48 -3.25
N ILE A 47 7.52 7.47 -2.65
CA ILE A 47 7.48 7.27 -1.18
C ILE A 47 8.85 6.79 -0.68
N GLY A 48 9.49 5.91 -1.44
CA GLY A 48 10.78 5.34 -1.06
C GLY A 48 10.65 4.15 -0.11
N ILE A 49 11.68 3.31 -0.10
CA ILE A 49 11.66 2.04 0.63
C ILE A 49 11.65 2.23 2.14
N ASP A 50 12.32 3.26 2.67
CA ASP A 50 12.43 3.49 4.11
C ASP A 50 11.07 3.80 4.74
N ILE A 51 10.27 4.67 4.11
CA ILE A 51 8.91 5.00 4.58
C ILE A 51 8.00 3.78 4.45
N LEU A 52 8.10 3.03 3.34
CA LEU A 52 7.31 1.80 3.16
C LEU A 52 7.62 0.77 4.25
N MET A 53 8.88 0.62 4.65
CA MET A 53 9.26 -0.27 5.74
C MET A 53 8.83 0.25 7.12
N GLN A 54 8.86 1.56 7.35
CA GLN A 54 8.38 2.15 8.60
C GLN A 54 6.88 1.91 8.82
N GLU A 55 6.07 2.11 7.78
CA GLU A 55 4.61 2.01 7.85
C GLU A 55 4.08 0.57 7.73
N CYS A 56 4.82 -0.32 7.05
CA CYS A 56 4.41 -1.69 6.77
C CYS A 56 5.40 -2.69 7.40
N GLN A 57 5.07 -3.15 8.61
CA GLN A 57 5.97 -3.96 9.42
C GLN A 57 6.14 -5.39 8.88
N HIS A 58 5.12 -5.99 8.26
CA HIS A 58 5.29 -7.30 7.62
C HIS A 58 6.18 -7.20 6.39
N PHE A 59 5.99 -6.16 5.58
CA PHE A 59 6.86 -5.88 4.45
C PHE A 59 8.32 -5.65 4.89
N ALA A 60 8.55 -4.84 5.93
CA ALA A 60 9.88 -4.61 6.47
C ALA A 60 10.57 -5.91 6.91
N ARG A 61 9.87 -6.76 7.68
CA ARG A 61 10.41 -8.05 8.11
C ARG A 61 10.77 -8.97 6.94
N TRP A 62 9.96 -8.96 5.88
CA TRP A 62 10.26 -9.73 4.67
C TRP A 62 11.50 -9.20 3.95
N VAL A 63 11.64 -7.88 3.80
CA VAL A 63 12.82 -7.25 3.21
C VAL A 63 14.08 -7.57 4.01
N GLU A 64 14.04 -7.44 5.34
CA GLU A 64 15.19 -7.75 6.19
C GLU A 64 15.60 -9.21 6.11
N LYS A 65 14.63 -10.14 6.03
CA LYS A 65 14.93 -11.55 5.79
C LYS A 65 15.64 -11.80 4.46
N ILE A 66 15.32 -11.03 3.41
CA ILE A 66 15.99 -11.13 2.11
C ILE A 66 17.40 -10.55 2.18
N LYS A 67 17.60 -9.43 2.87
CA LYS A 67 18.93 -8.81 3.02
C LYS A 67 19.91 -9.67 3.83
N SER A 68 19.41 -10.55 4.69
CA SER A 68 20.23 -11.45 5.50
C SER A 68 20.63 -12.76 4.79
N ILE A 69 20.32 -12.90 3.50
CA ILE A 69 20.74 -14.01 2.63
C ILE A 69 21.97 -13.57 1.86
#